data_AF-A0A2V8UDY2-F1
#
_entry.id   AF-A0A2V8UDY2-F1
#
_cell.length_a   1.000
_cell.length_b   1.000
_cell.length_c   1.000
_cell.angle_alpha   90.00
_cell.angle_beta   90.00
_cell.angle_gamma   90.00
#
_symmetry.space_group_name_H-M   'P 1'
#
loop_
_entity.id
_entity.type
_entity.pdbx_description
1 polymer ?
#
loop_
_entity_poly.entity_id
_entity_poly.type
_entity_poly.pdbx_seq_one_letter_code
_entity_poly.pdbx_strand_id
1 'polypeptide(L)'
;VRAWMYPETYVEHNGDVQNGEGFLIYRGETMGLEEPVASIRLKLLRRGSQDYEYFWLLAHKKDVRAVADQVANSVIHEPLGTNGAWGAAGMWKHNADEWERARFKMGDLIEKLPDAENR
;
A
#
# COMPACT_ATOMS: atom_id res chain seq x y z
N VAL A 1 5.38 -26.18 10.45
CA VAL A 1 6.28 -25.04 10.14
C VAL A 1 5.52 -23.75 10.37
N ARG A 2 6.03 -22.82 11.17
CA ARG A 2 5.38 -21.51 11.39
C ARG A 2 5.76 -20.60 10.22
N ALA A 3 4.79 -20.18 9.41
CA ALA A 3 4.98 -19.45 8.15
C ALA A 3 5.74 -18.11 8.25
N TRP A 4 5.97 -17.58 9.46
CA TRP A 4 6.72 -16.34 9.71
C TRP A 4 8.12 -16.56 10.28
N MET A 5 8.47 -17.80 10.62
CA MET A 5 9.77 -18.16 11.22
C MET A 5 10.67 -18.87 10.22
N TYR A 6 10.10 -19.43 9.15
CA TYR A 6 10.82 -20.14 8.10
C TYR A 6 10.54 -19.43 6.78
N PRO A 7 11.55 -18.75 6.19
CA PRO A 7 11.37 -18.03 4.95
C PRO A 7 11.22 -19.00 3.76
N GLU A 8 11.75 -20.23 3.91
CA GLU A 8 11.61 -21.38 3.02
C GLU A 8 10.15 -21.86 2.92
N THR A 9 9.41 -21.31 1.97
CA THR A 9 7.95 -21.55 1.86
C THR A 9 7.54 -22.34 0.64
N TYR A 10 8.41 -22.42 -0.37
CA TYR A 10 8.14 -23.13 -1.62
C TYR A 10 9.41 -23.82 -2.10
N VAL A 11 9.29 -25.09 -2.49
CA VAL A 11 10.38 -25.86 -3.09
C VAL A 11 10.05 -26.05 -4.56
N GLU A 12 10.91 -25.54 -5.43
CA GLU A 12 10.81 -25.70 -6.87
C GLU A 12 11.06 -27.14 -7.31
N HIS A 13 10.65 -27.48 -8.54
CA HIS A 13 10.84 -28.82 -9.09
C HIS A 13 12.32 -29.23 -9.20
N ASN A 14 13.22 -28.25 -9.33
CA ASN A 14 14.67 -28.44 -9.37
C ASN A 14 15.32 -28.55 -7.97
N GLY A 15 14.52 -28.44 -6.89
CA GLY A 15 14.99 -28.50 -5.51
C GLY A 15 15.38 -27.15 -4.89
N ASP A 16 15.32 -26.05 -5.65
CA ASP A 16 15.58 -24.72 -5.10
C ASP A 16 14.48 -24.31 -4.12
N VAL A 17 14.87 -23.62 -3.06
CA VAL A 17 13.93 -23.17 -2.02
C VAL A 17 13.73 -21.68 -2.14
N GLN A 18 12.50 -21.29 -2.46
CA GLN A 18 12.12 -19.90 -2.60
C GLN A 18 11.46 -19.36 -1.33
N ASN A 19 11.72 -18.08 -1.13
CA ASN A 19 11.03 -17.31 -0.11
C ASN A 19 9.61 -16.99 -0.59
N GLY A 20 8.70 -16.62 0.31
CA GLY A 20 7.26 -16.43 0.02
C GLY A 20 6.90 -15.27 -0.91
N GLU A 21 7.73 -14.97 -1.90
CA GLU A 21 7.57 -13.97 -2.97
C GLU A 21 6.28 -14.15 -3.76
N GLY A 22 5.84 -15.40 -4.00
CA GLY A 22 4.57 -15.71 -4.66
C GLY A 22 3.34 -15.74 -3.74
N PHE A 23 3.51 -15.67 -2.41
CA PHE A 23 2.42 -15.88 -1.46
C PHE A 23 2.08 -14.62 -0.68
N LEU A 24 0.83 -14.18 -0.78
CA LEU A 24 0.26 -13.10 0.03
C LEU A 24 -0.74 -13.61 1.09
N ILE A 25 -1.12 -14.88 0.99
CA ILE A 25 -2.05 -15.58 1.89
C ILE A 25 -1.37 -16.89 2.31
N TYR A 26 -1.43 -17.21 3.59
CA TYR A 26 -0.80 -18.38 4.19
C TYR A 26 -1.83 -19.37 4.74
N ARG A 27 -1.44 -20.64 4.89
CA ARG A 27 -2.28 -21.67 5.52
C ARG A 27 -2.46 -21.36 7.00
N GLY A 28 -3.70 -21.11 7.45
CA GLY A 28 -3.98 -20.81 8.85
C GLY A 28 -3.65 -21.94 9.82
N GLU A 29 -3.66 -23.19 9.35
CA GLU A 29 -3.31 -24.37 10.16
C GLU A 29 -1.92 -24.22 10.80
N THR A 30 -0.98 -23.56 10.11
CA THR A 30 0.37 -23.28 10.64
C THR A 30 0.40 -22.33 11.85
N MET A 31 -0.73 -21.68 12.11
CA MET A 31 -0.99 -20.72 13.19
C MET A 31 -2.15 -21.18 14.10
N GLY A 32 -2.67 -22.40 13.94
CA GLY A 32 -3.80 -22.92 14.71
C GLY A 32 -5.17 -22.35 14.31
N LEU A 33 -5.31 -21.90 13.06
CA LEU A 33 -6.56 -21.37 12.49
C LEU A 33 -7.08 -22.32 11.39
N GLU A 34 -8.40 -22.40 11.22
CA GLU A 34 -9.01 -23.25 10.19
C GLU A 34 -9.00 -22.57 8.81
N GLU A 35 -9.05 -21.23 8.80
CA GLU A 35 -9.14 -20.39 7.63
C GLU A 35 -7.76 -19.87 7.13
N PRO A 36 -7.63 -19.47 5.85
CA PRO A 36 -6.42 -18.83 5.36
C PRO A 36 -6.12 -17.49 6.06
N VAL A 37 -4.83 -17.20 6.26
CA VAL A 37 -4.39 -15.99 6.96
C VAL A 37 -3.74 -15.03 5.99
N ALA A 38 -4.28 -13.80 5.91
CA ALA A 38 -3.70 -12.73 5.11
C ALA A 38 -2.36 -12.24 5.67
N SER A 39 -1.39 -12.02 4.78
CA SER A 39 -0.09 -11.48 5.15
C SER A 39 -0.12 -9.99 5.50
N ILE A 40 0.90 -9.52 6.22
CA ILE A 40 1.12 -8.08 6.42
C ILE A 40 1.30 -7.39 5.06
N ARG A 41 2.03 -8.00 4.12
CA ARG A 41 2.22 -7.50 2.75
C ARG A 41 0.89 -7.30 2.02
N LEU A 42 -0.04 -8.25 2.11
CA LEU A 42 -1.37 -8.14 1.51
C LEU A 42 -2.20 -7.02 2.14
N LYS A 43 -2.17 -6.92 3.47
CA LYS A 43 -2.87 -5.85 4.20
C LYS A 43 -2.32 -4.47 3.83
N LEU A 44 -1.00 -4.34 3.67
CA LEU A 44 -0.35 -3.11 3.23
C LEU A 44 -0.65 -2.77 1.77
N LEU A 45 -0.64 -3.76 0.86
CA LEU A 45 -1.05 -3.57 -0.53
C LEU A 45 -2.49 -3.06 -0.60
N ARG A 46 -3.42 -3.69 0.12
CA ARG A 46 -4.82 -3.25 0.19
C ARG A 46 -4.96 -1.83 0.75
N ARG A 47 -4.16 -1.47 1.77
CA ARG A 47 -4.14 -0.11 2.31
C ARG A 47 -3.64 0.90 1.28
N GLY A 48 -2.53 0.61 0.59
CA GLY A 48 -2.01 1.46 -0.48
C GLY A 48 -2.99 1.63 -1.64
N SER A 49 -3.70 0.55 -2.03
CA SER A 49 -4.78 0.66 -3.01
C SER A 49 -5.92 1.56 -2.53
N GLN A 50 -6.28 1.49 -1.25
CA GLN A 50 -7.29 2.37 -0.69
C GLN A 50 -6.81 3.83 -0.64
N ASP A 51 -5.55 4.09 -0.30
CA ASP A 51 -4.96 5.44 -0.34
C ASP A 51 -4.97 6.02 -1.77
N TYR A 52 -4.70 5.19 -2.78
CA TYR A 52 -4.84 5.58 -4.19
C TYR A 52 -6.25 6.05 -4.55
N GLU A 53 -7.28 5.35 -4.08
CA GLU A 53 -8.67 5.75 -4.34
C GLU A 53 -9.01 7.14 -3.75
N TYR A 54 -8.42 7.51 -2.60
CA TYR A 54 -8.58 8.87 -2.07
C TYR A 54 -7.92 9.91 -2.99
N PHE A 55 -6.72 9.65 -3.51
CA PHE A 55 -6.10 10.55 -4.50
C PHE A 55 -6.96 10.66 -5.77
N TRP A 56 -7.47 9.53 -6.25
CA TRP A 56 -8.31 9.47 -7.44
C TRP A 56 -9.61 10.25 -7.24
N LEU A 57 -10.36 9.99 -6.16
CA LEU A 57 -11.62 10.70 -5.85
C LEU A 57 -11.39 12.20 -5.72
N LEU A 58 -10.34 12.62 -5.01
CA LEU A 58 -10.01 14.04 -4.84
C LEU A 58 -9.64 14.71 -6.17
N ALA A 59 -8.92 14.00 -7.05
CA ALA A 59 -8.56 14.48 -8.38
C ALA A 59 -9.77 14.67 -9.31
N HIS A 60 -10.92 14.05 -9.00
CA HIS A 60 -12.19 14.22 -9.72
C HIS A 60 -13.09 15.31 -9.12
N LYS A 61 -12.65 16.01 -8.08
CA LYS A 61 -13.31 17.21 -7.59
C LYS A 61 -12.96 18.41 -8.47
N LYS A 62 -13.89 19.37 -8.56
CA LYS A 62 -13.75 20.57 -9.40
C LYS A 62 -12.52 21.40 -9.00
N ASP A 63 -11.62 21.65 -9.94
CA ASP A 63 -10.41 22.49 -9.80
C ASP A 63 -9.39 22.04 -8.72
N VAL A 64 -9.35 20.74 -8.39
CA VAL A 64 -8.60 20.25 -7.20
C VAL A 64 -7.45 19.30 -7.53
N ARG A 65 -7.20 18.99 -8.81
CA ARG A 65 -6.11 18.09 -9.23
C ARG A 65 -4.75 18.47 -8.66
N ALA A 66 -4.37 19.75 -8.71
CA ALA A 66 -3.10 20.23 -8.17
C ALA A 66 -2.98 20.02 -6.64
N VAL A 67 -4.09 20.10 -5.91
CA VAL A 67 -4.13 19.82 -4.46
C VAL A 67 -3.98 18.33 -4.21
N ALA A 68 -4.64 17.47 -5.00
CA ALA A 68 -4.47 16.02 -4.91
C ALA A 68 -3.00 15.63 -5.12
N ASP A 69 -2.36 16.18 -6.16
CA ASP A 69 -0.93 15.95 -6.45
C ASP A 69 -0.05 16.47 -5.30
N GLN A 70 -0.35 17.64 -4.71
CA GLN A 70 0.37 18.17 -3.55
C GLN A 70 0.27 17.25 -2.32
N VAL A 71 -0.91 16.69 -2.04
CA VAL A 71 -1.09 15.77 -0.91
C VAL A 71 -0.35 14.45 -1.17
N ALA A 72 -0.44 13.89 -2.37
CA ALA A 72 0.33 12.69 -2.75
C ALA A 72 1.84 12.93 -2.59
N ASN A 73 2.35 14.04 -3.12
CA ASN A 73 3.76 14.42 -3.03
C ASN A 73 4.24 14.75 -1.61
N SER A 74 3.34 14.92 -0.64
CA SER A 74 3.71 15.13 0.77
C SER A 74 4.07 13.82 1.50
N VAL A 75 3.60 12.68 0.99
CA VAL A 75 3.82 11.35 1.58
C VAL A 75 4.66 10.43 0.68
N ILE A 76 4.58 10.62 -0.65
CA ILE A 76 5.30 9.85 -1.66
C ILE A 76 6.19 10.85 -2.42
N HIS A 77 7.51 10.70 -2.32
CA HIS A 77 8.44 11.65 -2.96
C HIS A 77 9.02 11.09 -4.26
N GLU A 78 9.55 9.87 -4.21
CA GLU A 78 10.23 9.21 -5.34
C GLU A 78 9.97 7.68 -5.32
N PRO A 79 8.74 7.22 -5.60
CA PRO A 79 8.35 5.81 -5.42
C PRO A 79 9.05 4.86 -6.41
N LEU A 80 9.56 5.40 -7.52
CA LEU A 80 10.34 4.71 -8.56
C LEU A 80 11.64 5.48 -8.86
N GLY A 81 12.17 6.21 -7.87
CA GLY A 81 13.36 7.03 -8.03
C GLY A 81 14.60 6.20 -8.34
N THR A 82 15.53 6.79 -9.08
CA THR A 82 16.85 6.20 -9.36
C THR A 82 17.89 6.56 -8.29
N ASN A 83 17.53 7.38 -7.30
CA ASN A 83 18.42 7.93 -6.27
C ASN A 83 18.64 6.98 -5.08
N GLY A 84 18.53 5.67 -5.26
CA GLY A 84 18.77 4.70 -4.20
C GLY A 84 18.29 3.30 -4.54
N ALA A 85 18.53 2.36 -3.61
CA ALA A 85 17.89 1.05 -3.66
C ALA A 85 16.37 1.20 -3.49
N TRP A 86 15.61 0.27 -4.07
CA TRP A 86 14.16 0.22 -3.86
C TRP A 86 13.84 0.10 -2.36
N GLY A 87 13.03 1.02 -1.84
CA GLY A 87 12.75 1.13 -0.40
C GLY A 87 13.77 1.95 0.39
N ALA A 88 14.65 2.70 -0.27
CA ALA A 88 15.57 3.61 0.40
C ALA A 88 14.81 4.68 1.22
N ALA A 89 15.39 5.05 2.36
CA ALA A 89 14.87 6.13 3.19
C ALA A 89 14.77 7.42 2.36
N GLY A 90 13.58 8.01 2.32
CA GLY A 90 13.31 9.23 1.56
C GLY A 90 12.39 9.03 0.35
N MET A 91 12.20 7.79 -0.15
CA MET A 91 11.26 7.52 -1.25
C MET A 91 9.80 7.84 -0.86
N TRP A 92 9.46 7.62 0.41
CA TRP A 92 8.19 8.00 1.02
C TRP A 92 8.36 8.26 2.53
N LYS A 93 7.33 8.81 3.19
CA LYS A 93 7.32 9.01 4.64
C LYS A 93 7.20 7.66 5.36
N HIS A 94 8.13 7.36 6.27
CA HIS A 94 8.11 6.16 7.13
C HIS A 94 7.36 6.36 8.46
N ASN A 95 6.46 7.35 8.54
CA ASN A 95 5.67 7.66 9.73
C ASN A 95 4.18 7.41 9.44
N ALA A 96 3.56 6.48 10.17
CA ALA A 96 2.16 6.10 9.96
C ALA A 96 1.17 7.25 10.20
N ASP A 97 1.47 8.15 11.14
CA ASP A 97 0.60 9.28 11.49
C ASP A 97 0.60 10.33 10.37
N GLU A 98 1.70 10.49 9.62
CA GLU A 98 1.74 11.38 8.45
C GLU A 98 0.81 10.86 7.33
N TRP A 99 0.81 9.55 7.09
CA TRP A 99 -0.11 8.92 6.15
C TRP A 99 -1.56 9.07 6.59
N GLU A 100 -1.82 8.96 7.89
CA GLU A 100 -3.16 9.18 8.45
C GLU A 100 -3.63 10.63 8.32
N ARG A 101 -2.76 11.60 8.59
CA ARG A 101 -3.04 13.02 8.37
C ARG A 101 -3.37 13.30 6.90
N ALA A 102 -2.61 12.72 5.96
CA ALA A 102 -2.90 12.84 4.54
C ALA A 102 -4.28 12.26 4.19
N ARG A 103 -4.60 11.06 4.69
CA ARG A 103 -5.92 10.44 4.52
C ARG A 103 -7.06 11.33 5.01
N PHE A 104 -6.97 11.84 6.24
CA PHE A 104 -8.00 12.74 6.78
C PHE A 104 -8.15 14.00 5.95
N LYS A 105 -7.04 14.64 5.58
CA LYS A 105 -7.06 15.83 4.72
C LYS A 105 -7.78 15.55 3.40
N MET A 106 -7.50 14.42 2.75
CA MET A 106 -8.18 14.05 1.52
C MET A 106 -9.66 13.78 1.73
N GLY A 107 -10.01 13.01 2.76
CA GLY A 107 -11.40 12.71 3.10
C GLY A 107 -12.23 13.98 3.32
N ASP A 108 -11.72 14.90 4.13
CA ASP A 108 -12.34 16.21 4.38
C ASP A 108 -12.54 17.02 3.10
N LEU A 109 -11.55 17.03 2.21
CA LEU A 109 -11.63 17.74 0.94
C LEU A 109 -12.66 17.09 0.00
N ILE A 110 -12.68 15.76 -0.09
CA ILE A 110 -13.66 15.01 -0.90
C ILE A 110 -15.08 15.29 -0.41
N GLU A 111 -15.30 15.37 0.90
CA GLU A 111 -16.61 15.66 1.47
C GLU A 111 -17.07 17.09 1.13
N LYS A 112 -16.18 18.08 1.26
CA LYS A 112 -16.54 19.51 1.17
C LYS A 112 -16.61 20.05 -0.26
N LEU A 113 -15.89 19.44 -1.20
CA LEU A 113 -15.75 19.96 -2.56
C LEU A 113 -16.80 19.37 -3.51
N PRO A 114 -17.34 20.18 -4.44
CA PRO A 114 -18.24 19.68 -5.46
C PRO A 114 -17.50 18.79 -6.46
N ASP A 115 -18.21 17.81 -7.00
CA ASP A 115 -17.71 16.98 -8.10
C ASP A 115 -17.41 17.84 -9.34
N ALA A 116 -16.42 17.45 -10.13
CA ALA A 116 -16.23 18.04 -11.44
C ALA A 116 -17.49 17.79 -12.30
N GLU A 117 -17.90 18.78 -13.08
CA GLU A 117 -18.99 18.60 -14.05
C GLU A 117 -18.59 17.48 -15.03
N ASN A 118 -19.48 16.51 -15.23
CA ASN A 118 -19.25 15.38 -16.14
C ASN A 118 -18.82 15.92 -17.52
N ARG A 119 -17.60 15.57 -17.95
CA ARG A 119 -17.14 15.80 -19.31
C ARG A 119 -17.77 14.81 -20.28
#